data_AF-A0A970IPU3-F1
#
_entry.id   AF-A0A970IPU3-F1
#
_cell.length_a   1.000
_cell.length_b   1.000
_cell.length_c   1.000
_cell.angle_alpha   90.00
_cell.angle_beta   90.00
_cell.angle_gamma   90.00
#
_symmetry.space_group_name_H-M   'P 1'
#
loop_
_entity.id
_entity.type
_entity.pdbx_description
1 polymer ?
#
loop_
_entity_poly.entity_id
_entity_poly.type
_entity_poly.pdbx_seq_one_letter_code
_entity_poly.pdbx_strand_id
1 'polypeptide(L)'
;MGKRILIIGAFLMLFLGLIYAWSLFAAPLEAEFGWSRSQTSVTFSISMITFCLGSIMSGFILKKRPPRNVLLISAVLFLIGFFMTSRIT
;
A
#
# COMPACT_ATOMS: atom_id res chain seq x y z
N MET A 1 -25.82 -5.23 -9.42
CA MET A 1 -24.86 -4.92 -8.32
C MET A 1 -23.53 -5.69 -8.42
N GLY A 2 -23.52 -6.98 -8.78
CA GLY A 2 -22.28 -7.81 -8.78
C GLY A 2 -21.13 -7.33 -9.67
N LYS A 3 -21.41 -6.84 -10.88
CA LYS A 3 -20.35 -6.39 -11.82
C LYS A 3 -19.49 -5.24 -11.27
N ARG A 4 -20.09 -4.30 -10.53
CA ARG A 4 -19.38 -3.15 -9.94
C ARG A 4 -18.37 -3.58 -8.86
N ILE A 5 -18.74 -4.56 -8.04
CA ILE A 5 -17.90 -5.08 -6.95
C ILE A 5 -16.71 -5.86 -7.52
N LEU A 6 -16.94 -6.63 -8.59
CA LEU A 6 -15.87 -7.36 -9.29
C LEU A 6 -14.83 -6.41 -9.90
N ILE A 7 -15.27 -5.32 -10.55
CA ILE A 7 -14.36 -4.31 -11.10
C ILE A 7 -13.54 -3.64 -9.99
N ILE A 8 -14.18 -3.27 -8.88
CA ILE A 8 -13.49 -2.67 -7.73
C ILE A 8 -12.48 -3.66 -7.12
N GLY A 9 -12.86 -4.94 -6.97
CA GLY A 9 -11.98 -6.00 -6.47
C GLY A 9 -10.78 -6.26 -7.38
N ALA A 10 -10.99 -6.30 -8.70
CA ALA A 10 -9.91 -6.42 -9.67
C ALA A 10 -8.94 -5.23 -9.61
N PHE A 11 -9.47 -4.01 -9.45
CA PHE A 11 -8.65 -2.81 -9.30
C PHE A 11 -7.83 -2.82 -8.00
N LEU A 12 -8.42 -3.29 -6.89
CA LEU A 12 -7.72 -3.46 -5.61
C LEU A 12 -6.57 -4.49 -5.69
N MET A 13 -6.74 -5.56 -6.47
CA MET A 13 -5.68 -6.55 -6.69
C MET A 13 -4.45 -5.96 -7.40
N LEU A 14 -4.61 -4.93 -8.24
CA LEU A 14 -3.47 -4.23 -8.83
C LEU A 14 -2.60 -3.52 -7.78
N PHE A 15 -3.22 -2.94 -6.75
CA PHE A 15 -2.49 -2.34 -5.63
C PHE A 15 -1.74 -3.38 -4.79
N LEU A 16 -2.24 -4.61 -4.72
CA LEU A 16 -1.50 -5.71 -4.09
C LEU A 16 -0.23 -6.04 -4.88
N GLY A 17 -0.29 -5.95 -6.21
CA GLY A 17 0.88 -6.06 -7.09
C GLY A 17 1.91 -4.95 -6.89
N LEU A 18 1.51 -3.77 -6.37
CA LEU A 18 2.42 -2.65 -6.13
C LEU A 18 3.49 -2.98 -5.08
N ILE A 19 3.13 -3.75 -4.04
CA ILE A 19 4.08 -4.20 -3.02
C ILE A 19 5.13 -5.14 -3.62
N TYR A 20 4.76 -5.95 -4.61
CA TYR A 20 5.70 -6.78 -5.36
C TYR A 20 6.56 -5.95 -6.32
N ALA A 21 5.97 -4.92 -6.94
CA ALA A 21 6.68 -4.01 -7.84
C ALA A 21 7.77 -3.21 -7.11
N TRP A 22 7.65 -2.98 -5.79
CA TRP A 22 8.70 -2.33 -4.99
C TRP A 22 10.08 -2.94 -5.21
N SER A 23 10.18 -4.27 -5.29
CA SER A 23 11.46 -4.97 -5.50
C SER A 23 12.11 -4.65 -6.85
N LEU A 24 11.33 -4.22 -7.86
CA LEU A 24 11.86 -3.74 -9.14
C LEU A 24 12.39 -2.30 -9.04
N PHE A 25 11.77 -1.47 -8.19
CA PHE A 25 12.16 -0.08 -7.97
C PHE A 25 13.27 0.10 -6.93
N ALA A 26 13.53 -0.91 -6.10
CA ALA A 26 14.61 -0.89 -5.11
C ALA A 26 15.98 -0.57 -5.72
N ALA A 27 16.36 -1.25 -6.80
CA ALA A 27 17.65 -1.05 -7.46
C ALA A 27 17.83 0.36 -8.08
N PRO A 28 16.87 0.91 -8.86
CA PRO A 28 17.00 2.28 -9.36
C PRO A 28 16.95 3.33 -8.25
N LEU A 29 16.17 3.12 -7.17
CA LEU A 29 16.17 4.03 -6.01
C LEU A 29 17.53 4.06 -5.28
N GLU A 30 18.18 2.90 -5.12
CA GLU A 30 19.54 2.82 -4.57
C GLU A 30 20.55 3.61 -5.42
N ALA A 31 20.41 3.55 -6.74
CA ALA A 31 21.30 4.25 -7.68
C ALA A 31 21.05 5.77 -7.71
N GLU A 32 19.80 6.22 -7.63
CA GLU A 32 19.43 7.64 -7.76
C GLU A 32 19.57 8.40 -6.43
N PHE A 33 19.17 7.79 -5.31
CA PHE A 33 19.24 8.41 -3.97
C PHE A 33 20.50 8.02 -3.19
N GLY A 34 21.37 7.16 -3.74
CA GLY A 34 22.58 6.69 -3.07
C GLY A 34 22.30 5.84 -1.82
N TRP A 35 21.11 5.26 -1.72
CA TRP A 35 20.69 4.46 -0.57
C TRP A 35 21.44 3.13 -0.50
N SER A 36 21.74 2.69 0.72
CA SER A 36 22.30 1.37 0.92
C SER A 36 21.22 0.29 0.84
N ARG A 37 21.63 -0.92 0.45
CA ARG A 37 20.75 -2.10 0.40
C ARG A 37 20.05 -2.39 1.73
N SER A 38 20.69 -2.05 2.86
CA SER A 38 20.08 -2.18 4.18
C SER A 38 18.96 -1.17 4.41
N GLN A 39 19.09 0.08 3.95
CA GLN A 39 18.03 1.09 4.04
C GLN A 39 16.80 0.70 3.22
N THR A 40 16.98 0.19 2.01
CA THR A 40 15.88 -0.27 1.16
C THR A 40 15.16 -1.49 1.77
N SER A 41 15.92 -2.43 2.35
CA SER A 41 15.38 -3.61 3.02
C SER A 41 14.58 -3.27 4.28
N VAL A 42 15.05 -2.31 5.09
CA VAL A 42 14.32 -1.81 6.26
C VAL A 42 13.01 -1.14 5.83
N THR A 43 13.05 -0.32 4.77
CA THR A 43 11.85 0.33 4.23
C THR A 43 10.80 -0.69 3.76
N PHE A 44 11.23 -1.74 3.06
CA PHE A 44 10.34 -2.83 2.66
C PHE A 44 9.77 -3.58 3.86
N SER A 45 10.60 -3.89 4.86
CA SER A 45 10.20 -4.61 6.06
C SER A 45 9.14 -3.83 6.85
N ILE A 46 9.34 -2.52 7.04
CA ILE A 46 8.36 -1.64 7.68
C ILE A 46 7.05 -1.64 6.90
N SER A 47 7.12 -1.48 5.57
CA SER A 47 5.94 -1.51 4.69
C SER A 47 5.16 -2.83 4.82
N MET A 48 5.85 -3.96 4.89
CA MET A 48 5.25 -5.29 5.05
C MET A 48 4.59 -5.46 6.42
N ILE A 49 5.23 -4.99 7.50
CA ILE A 49 4.68 -5.02 8.85
C ILE A 49 3.41 -4.17 8.92
N THR A 50 3.46 -2.94 8.39
CA THR A 50 2.29 -2.05 8.35
C THR A 50 1.17 -2.63 7.48
N PHE A 51 1.50 -3.31 6.39
CA PHE A 51 0.52 -4.02 5.56
C PHE A 51 -0.18 -5.15 6.33
N CYS A 52 0.57 -5.99 7.04
CA CYS A 52 0.01 -7.05 7.89
C CYS A 52 -0.89 -6.47 8.99
N LEU A 53 -0.41 -5.47 9.73
CA LEU A 53 -1.20 -4.81 10.77
C LEU A 53 -2.47 -4.16 10.19
N GLY A 54 -2.34 -3.47 9.05
CA GLY A 54 -3.45 -2.87 8.32
C GLY A 54 -4.50 -3.90 7.90
N SER A 55 -4.08 -5.08 7.41
CA SER A 55 -5.00 -6.16 7.03
C SER A 55 -5.80 -6.68 8.23
N ILE A 56 -5.14 -6.87 9.39
CA ILE A 56 -5.78 -7.30 10.63
C ILE A 56 -6.79 -6.25 11.11
N MET A 57 -6.38 -4.98 11.17
CA MET A 57 -7.27 -3.86 11.55
C MET A 57 -8.47 -3.75 10.59
N SER A 58 -8.25 -3.91 9.29
CA SER A 58 -9.31 -3.86 8.29
C SER A 58 -10.37 -4.93 8.54
N GLY A 59 -9.97 -6.15 8.93
CA GLY A 59 -10.89 -7.24 9.25
C GLY A 59 -11.77 -6.93 10.46
N PHE A 60 -11.21 -6.33 11.50
CA PHE A 60 -12.00 -5.90 12.68
C PHE A 60 -12.98 -4.78 12.36
N ILE A 61 -12.58 -3.81 11.55
CA ILE A 61 -13.42 -2.67 11.17
C ILE A 61 -14.56 -3.14 10.24
N LEU A 62 -14.28 -4.06 9.32
CA LEU A 62 -15.26 -4.62 8.39
C LEU A 62 -16.38 -5.39 9.11
N LYS A 63 -16.09 -5.97 10.28
CA LYS A 63 -17.10 -6.64 11.12
C LYS A 63 -18.13 -5.67 11.70
N LYS A 64 -17.79 -4.39 11.88
CA LYS A 64 -18.65 -3.38 12.55
C LYS A 64 -19.15 -2.27 11.62
N ARG A 65 -18.57 -2.10 10.42
CA ARG A 65 -18.84 -0.98 9.51
C ARG A 65 -19.02 -1.46 8.06
N PRO A 66 -19.79 -0.72 7.23
CA PRO A 66 -19.94 -1.08 5.83
C PRO A 66 -18.60 -1.00 5.07
N PRO A 67 -18.37 -1.90 4.11
CA PRO A 67 -17.10 -2.00 3.36
C PRO A 67 -16.70 -0.70 2.65
N ARG A 68 -17.71 0.10 2.25
CA ARG A 68 -17.50 1.40 1.61
C ARG A 68 -16.67 2.37 2.46
N ASN A 69 -16.87 2.38 3.78
CA ASN A 69 -16.16 3.30 4.66
C ASN A 69 -14.71 2.88 4.85
N VAL A 70 -14.44 1.57 4.91
CA VAL A 70 -13.08 1.02 5.00
C VAL A 70 -12.29 1.36 3.75
N LEU A 71 -12.92 1.22 2.58
CA LEU A 71 -12.37 1.61 1.28
C LEU A 71 -12.02 3.11 1.19
N LEU A 72 -12.92 3.98 1.68
CA LEU A 72 -12.67 5.42 1.69
C LEU A 72 -11.50 5.80 2.59
N ILE A 73 -11.45 5.24 3.81
CA ILE A 73 -10.37 5.50 4.77
C ILE A 73 -9.02 5.05 4.19
N SER A 74 -8.98 3.84 3.62
CA SER A 74 -7.75 3.30 3.02
C SER A 74 -7.30 4.11 1.79
N ALA A 75 -8.23 4.56 0.94
CA ALA A 75 -7.90 5.44 -0.19
C ALA A 75 -7.31 6.80 0.26
N VAL A 76 -7.87 7.42 1.30
CA VAL A 76 -7.36 8.68 1.86
C VAL A 76 -5.97 8.47 2.47
N LEU A 77 -5.77 7.42 3.25
CA LEU A 77 -4.46 7.08 3.82
C LEU A 77 -3.41 6.83 2.74
N PHE A 78 -3.77 6.10 1.67
CA PHE A 78 -2.88 5.88 0.53
C PHE A 78 -2.48 7.20 -0.13
N LEU A 79 -3.45 8.06 -0.41
CA LEU A 79 -3.21 9.35 -1.07
C LEU A 79 -2.30 10.26 -0.24
N ILE A 80 -2.52 10.31 1.08
CA ILE A 80 -1.65 11.07 1.99
C ILE A 80 -0.24 10.47 2.01
N GLY A 81 -0.11 9.14 2.09
CA GLY A 81 1.20 8.46 2.08
C GLY A 81 2.00 8.77 0.83
N PHE A 82 1.40 8.58 -0.36
CA PHE A 82 2.05 8.89 -1.64
C PHE A 82 2.39 10.37 -1.79
N PHE A 83 1.49 11.25 -1.35
CA PHE A 83 1.73 12.69 -1.39
C PHE A 83 2.92 13.10 -0.51
N MET A 84 3.05 12.52 0.69
CA MET A 84 4.20 12.74 1.56
C MET A 84 5.49 12.21 0.93
N THR A 85 5.47 10.99 0.39
CA THR A 85 6.63 10.40 -0.30
C THR A 85 7.07 11.23 -1.50
N SER A 86 6.13 11.78 -2.28
CA SER A 86 6.42 12.64 -3.43
C SER A 86 7.09 13.97 -3.05
N ARG A 87 7.07 14.37 -1.77
CA ARG A 87 7.71 15.60 -1.29
C ARG A 87 9.13 15.36 -0.77
N ILE A 88 9.56 14.10 -0.70
CA ILE A 88 10.94 13.74 -0.43
C ILE A 88 11.71 14.08 -1.72
N THR A 89 12.39 15.24 -1.68
CA THR A 89 13.25 15.77 -2.75
C THR A 89 14.70 15.46 -2.43
#